data_AF-A0A7S2JXA9-F1
#
_entry.id   AF-A0A7S2JXA9-F1
#
_cell.length_a   1.000
_cell.length_b   1.000
_cell.length_c   1.000
_cell.angle_alpha   90.00
_cell.angle_beta   90.00
_cell.angle_gamma   90.00
#
_symmetry.space_group_name_H-M   'P 1'
#
loop_
_entity.id
_entity.type
_entity.pdbx_description
1 polymer ?
#
loop_
_entity_poly.entity_id
_entity_poly.type
_entity_poly.pdbx_seq_one_letter_code
_entity_poly.pdbx_strand_id
1 'polypeptide(L)'
;HFFCPAEVNPMVRISTITLLFLSAAHGSFAWVATPLSSTNVMRATSFRNPSQLSMALDYNDPAVAEEFAKVQAIPIEEVEEELSLVGIRPPATMNEMDIRLYLVELRMRMSGKAPGQKEKKKKTSGFASKFEEMLNTNEAFEELFNDLKEKDDHNSMNVASEYINNKEDAIARYGADYKGLIRKIEAAVNKPVEITSPKIKFSGFPANMGGDACRMTLEALGTIADFSVSESEDFPILEGTVEFEDIESAKKAIEQYNGMDMGMGSKIEVLSLK
;
A
#
# COMPACT_ATOMS: atom_id res chain seq x y z
N HIS A 1 -54.01 -17.46 -33.00
CA HIS A 1 -53.94 -18.85 -33.49
C HIS A 1 -52.84 -18.90 -34.52
N PHE A 2 -51.64 -19.35 -34.13
CA PHE A 2 -51.14 -20.74 -34.33
C PHE A 2 -50.81 -20.96 -35.82
N PHE A 3 -49.62 -21.34 -36.27
CA PHE A 3 -48.65 -22.31 -35.74
C PHE A 3 -47.31 -22.08 -36.47
N CYS A 4 -46.20 -22.20 -35.74
CA CYS A 4 -44.86 -22.48 -36.30
C CYS A 4 -44.68 -24.00 -36.36
N PRO A 5 -43.94 -24.56 -37.33
CA PRO A 5 -42.96 -25.57 -36.93
C PRO A 5 -41.61 -25.46 -37.67
N ALA A 6 -40.63 -26.11 -37.05
CA ALA A 6 -39.19 -26.06 -37.27
C ALA A 6 -38.63 -27.18 -38.17
N GLU A 7 -37.41 -27.00 -38.70
CA GLU A 7 -36.37 -28.00 -39.03
C GLU A 7 -35.12 -27.20 -39.51
N VAL A 8 -34.00 -27.06 -38.78
CA VAL A 8 -32.93 -28.00 -38.34
C VAL A 8 -32.16 -28.63 -39.51
N ASN A 9 -30.98 -28.08 -39.88
CA ASN A 9 -29.66 -28.77 -39.92
C ASN A 9 -28.55 -28.03 -40.72
N PRO A 10 -27.25 -28.37 -40.51
CA PRO A 10 -26.11 -27.46 -40.54
C PRO A 10 -25.25 -27.60 -41.80
N MET A 11 -24.47 -26.56 -42.13
CA MET A 11 -23.40 -26.68 -43.13
C MET A 11 -22.07 -26.20 -42.56
N VAL A 12 -21.38 -27.15 -41.93
CA VAL A 12 -19.95 -27.13 -41.60
C VAL A 12 -19.17 -27.13 -42.92
N ARG A 13 -18.39 -26.08 -43.19
CA ARG A 13 -17.40 -26.09 -44.27
C ARG A 13 -16.11 -26.72 -43.76
N ILE A 14 -15.95 -27.98 -44.11
CA ILE A 14 -14.74 -28.78 -44.00
C ILE A 14 -13.79 -28.35 -45.14
N SER A 15 -12.59 -27.90 -44.82
CA SER A 15 -11.46 -27.86 -45.76
C SER A 15 -10.39 -28.86 -45.31
N THR A 16 -10.35 -29.96 -46.08
CA THR A 16 -9.21 -30.85 -46.38
C THR A 16 -7.84 -30.27 -46.02
N ILE A 17 -7.11 -30.83 -45.06
CA ILE A 17 -6.18 -31.99 -45.14
C ILE A 17 -5.12 -31.85 -46.25
N THR A 18 -3.88 -31.60 -45.84
CA THR A 18 -2.70 -32.13 -46.53
C THR A 18 -1.69 -32.61 -45.50
N LEU A 19 -1.53 -33.93 -45.43
CA LEU A 19 -0.55 -34.68 -44.66
C LEU A 19 0.79 -34.68 -45.41
N LEU A 20 1.90 -34.48 -44.69
CA LEU A 20 3.18 -35.10 -45.07
C LEU A 20 4.07 -35.35 -43.83
N PHE A 21 4.18 -36.64 -43.52
CA PHE A 21 5.29 -37.44 -42.95
C PHE A 21 6.68 -36.74 -43.01
N LEU A 22 7.71 -37.01 -42.19
CA LEU A 22 8.04 -37.91 -41.08
C LEU A 22 9.56 -37.72 -40.88
N SER A 23 10.07 -37.58 -39.66
CA SER A 23 11.37 -38.15 -39.27
C SER A 23 11.60 -37.94 -37.78
N ALA A 24 11.66 -39.06 -37.06
CA ALA A 24 12.12 -39.14 -35.69
C ALA A 24 13.65 -39.13 -35.65
N ALA A 25 14.23 -38.42 -34.69
CA ALA A 25 15.56 -38.74 -34.17
C ALA A 25 15.58 -38.47 -32.67
N HIS A 26 15.93 -39.52 -31.93
CA HIS A 26 16.07 -39.57 -30.49
C HIS A 26 17.30 -38.77 -30.05
N GLY A 27 17.18 -38.05 -28.94
CA GLY A 27 18.29 -37.34 -28.33
C GLY A 27 18.04 -37.12 -26.85
N SER A 28 18.17 -38.19 -26.08
CA SER A 28 18.26 -38.13 -24.62
C SER A 28 19.43 -37.26 -24.20
N PHE A 29 19.18 -36.16 -23.51
CA PHE A 29 20.20 -35.46 -22.73
C PHE A 29 19.83 -35.53 -21.25
N ALA A 30 20.29 -36.60 -20.62
CA ALA A 30 20.43 -36.71 -19.19
C ALA A 30 21.58 -35.78 -18.75
N TRP A 31 21.27 -34.74 -17.97
CA TRP A 31 22.29 -33.97 -17.28
C TRP A 31 22.50 -34.60 -15.90
N VAL A 32 23.71 -35.16 -15.79
CA VAL A 32 24.29 -35.81 -14.62
C VAL A 32 24.52 -34.77 -13.51
N ALA A 33 24.08 -35.10 -12.31
CA ALA A 33 24.47 -34.42 -11.08
C ALA A 33 25.94 -34.73 -10.76
N THR A 34 26.73 -33.69 -10.51
CA THR A 34 28.02 -33.79 -9.81
C THR A 34 27.99 -32.91 -8.56
N PRO A 35 28.30 -33.45 -7.37
CA PRO A 35 28.52 -32.65 -6.17
C PRO A 35 30.02 -32.32 -6.01
N LEU A 36 30.37 -31.14 -5.49
CA LEU A 36 31.44 -30.97 -4.49
C LEU A 36 31.57 -29.52 -3.97
N SER A 37 31.56 -29.41 -2.65
CA SER A 37 32.39 -28.56 -1.77
C SER A 37 32.35 -27.01 -1.82
N SER A 38 31.73 -26.48 -0.76
CA SER A 38 32.34 -25.61 0.28
C SER A 38 33.24 -24.45 -0.14
N THR A 39 32.68 -23.24 -0.06
CA THR A 39 33.32 -22.12 0.67
C THR A 39 32.25 -21.32 1.42
N ASN A 40 32.25 -21.43 2.74
CA ASN A 40 31.57 -20.51 3.64
C ASN A 40 32.16 -19.11 3.47
N VAL A 41 31.48 -18.24 2.73
CA VAL A 41 31.70 -16.80 2.85
C VAL A 41 30.86 -16.35 4.03
N MET A 42 31.51 -16.19 5.19
CA MET A 42 30.93 -15.42 6.29
C MET A 42 30.64 -14.02 5.77
N ARG A 43 29.36 -13.75 5.50
CA ARG A 43 28.85 -12.41 5.26
C ARG A 43 29.01 -11.67 6.58
N ALA A 44 30.07 -10.87 6.68
CA ALA A 44 30.22 -9.92 7.76
C ALA A 44 28.95 -9.05 7.77
N THR A 45 28.13 -9.21 8.80
CA THR A 45 27.08 -8.27 9.12
C THR A 45 27.76 -6.94 9.38
N SER A 46 27.71 -6.05 8.40
CA SER A 46 27.99 -4.63 8.62
C SER A 46 27.02 -4.18 9.70
N PHE A 47 27.51 -4.05 10.93
CA PHE A 47 26.83 -3.28 11.95
C PHE A 47 26.63 -1.89 11.35
N ARG A 48 25.40 -1.58 10.95
CA ARG A 48 25.02 -0.19 10.68
C ARG A 48 25.31 0.56 11.97
N ASN A 49 26.29 1.45 11.94
CA ASN A 49 26.39 2.46 12.98
C ASN A 49 25.01 3.13 13.05
N PRO A 50 24.35 3.18 14.22
CA PRO A 50 23.16 3.99 14.35
C PRO A 50 23.59 5.38 13.91
N SER A 51 22.91 5.92 12.90
CA SER A 51 23.07 7.30 12.49
C SER A 51 23.10 8.14 13.76
N GLN A 52 24.19 8.86 14.01
CA GLN A 52 24.19 9.87 15.05
C GLN A 52 23.00 10.77 14.75
N LEU A 53 21.96 10.62 15.55
CA LEU A 53 20.76 11.42 15.47
C LEU A 53 21.23 12.84 15.72
N SER A 54 21.24 13.66 14.67
CA SER A 54 21.46 15.10 14.79
C SER A 54 20.25 15.68 15.53
N MET A 55 20.32 15.63 16.86
CA MET A 55 19.35 16.15 17.79
C MET A 55 19.39 17.68 17.80
N ALA A 56 18.35 18.30 17.26
CA ALA A 56 18.00 19.67 17.57
C ALA A 56 16.48 19.71 17.82
N LEU A 57 16.04 19.22 18.98
CA LEU A 57 14.68 19.46 19.45
C LEU A 57 14.59 20.95 19.83
N ASP A 58 13.60 21.65 19.28
CA ASP A 58 13.31 23.04 19.65
C ASP A 58 12.52 23.06 20.96
N TYR A 59 13.15 23.51 22.04
CA TYR A 59 12.55 23.58 23.38
C TYR A 59 11.40 24.59 23.48
N ASN A 60 11.26 25.49 22.52
CA ASN A 60 10.16 26.46 22.49
C ASN A 60 8.89 25.90 21.84
N ASP A 61 8.94 24.67 21.30
CA ASP A 61 7.76 24.01 20.74
C ASP A 61 6.87 23.47 21.89
N PRO A 62 5.58 23.88 21.97
CA PRO A 62 4.67 23.42 23.01
C PRO A 62 4.49 21.90 23.04
N ALA A 63 4.61 21.20 21.91
CA ALA A 63 4.48 19.75 21.86
C ALA A 63 5.67 19.02 22.51
N VAL A 64 6.89 19.58 22.38
CA VAL A 64 8.10 19.08 23.05
C VAL A 64 7.98 19.31 24.55
N ALA A 65 7.49 20.47 24.96
CA ALA A 65 7.33 20.83 26.38
C ALA A 65 6.32 19.92 27.10
N GLU A 66 5.21 19.54 26.45
CA GLU A 66 4.23 18.62 27.01
C GLU A 66 4.78 17.20 27.21
N GLU A 67 5.49 16.65 26.22
CA GLU A 67 6.13 15.34 26.34
C GLU A 67 7.29 15.35 27.35
N PHE A 68 8.03 16.45 27.43
CA PHE A 68 9.09 16.63 28.41
C PHE A 68 8.55 16.72 29.85
N ALA A 69 7.42 17.40 30.08
CA ALA A 69 6.76 17.44 31.39
C ALA A 69 6.31 16.03 31.85
N LYS A 70 5.88 15.17 30.91
CA LYS A 70 5.55 13.77 31.22
C LYS A 70 6.79 12.96 31.57
N VAL A 71 7.87 13.10 30.80
CA VAL A 71 9.12 12.36 31.04
C VAL A 71 9.84 12.82 32.31
N GLN A 72 9.70 14.08 32.72
CA GLN A 72 10.24 14.57 33.99
C GLN A 72 9.62 13.89 35.22
N ALA A 73 8.38 13.41 35.13
CA ALA A 73 7.69 12.73 36.22
C ALA A 73 8.06 11.24 36.34
N ILE A 74 8.75 10.67 35.34
CA ILE A 74 9.11 9.25 35.28
C ILE A 74 10.49 9.05 35.94
N PRO A 75 10.65 8.02 36.80
CA PRO A 75 11.96 7.67 37.37
C PRO A 75 12.95 7.23 36.28
N ILE A 76 14.24 7.44 36.50
CA ILE A 76 15.26 7.23 35.46
C ILE A 76 15.38 5.76 35.03
N GLU A 77 15.13 4.83 35.95
CA GLU A 77 15.18 3.40 35.69
C GLU A 77 14.12 2.99 34.66
N GLU A 78 12.90 3.55 34.76
CA GLU A 78 11.80 3.30 33.83
C GLU A 78 12.07 3.95 32.46
N VAL A 79 12.78 5.09 32.43
CA VAL A 79 13.25 5.72 31.19
C VAL A 79 14.28 4.84 30.47
N GLU A 80 15.25 4.27 31.20
CA GLU A 80 16.26 3.37 30.64
C GLU A 80 15.64 2.05 30.16
N GLU A 81 14.64 1.53 30.88
CA GLU A 81 13.88 0.35 30.47
C GLU A 81 13.14 0.60 29.15
N GLU A 82 12.43 1.72 29.00
CA GLU A 82 11.78 2.09 27.73
C GLU A 82 12.77 2.24 26.58
N LEU A 83 13.92 2.86 26.82
CA LEU A 83 14.99 2.96 25.82
C LEU A 83 15.54 1.59 25.43
N SER A 84 15.69 0.69 26.41
CA SER A 84 16.17 -0.68 26.19
C SER A 84 15.19 -1.52 25.38
N LEU A 85 13.87 -1.32 25.55
CA LEU A 85 12.82 -1.97 24.77
C LEU A 85 12.86 -1.54 23.30
N VAL A 86 13.25 -0.28 23.04
CA VAL A 86 13.49 0.25 21.69
C VAL A 86 14.86 -0.19 21.13
N GLY A 87 15.65 -0.92 21.92
CA GLY A 87 16.95 -1.47 21.53
C GLY A 87 18.12 -0.48 21.67
N ILE A 88 17.91 0.64 22.36
CA ILE A 88 18.95 1.67 22.57
C ILE A 88 19.41 1.62 24.02
N ARG A 89 20.69 1.34 24.23
CA ARG A 89 21.30 1.43 25.57
C ARG A 89 22.03 2.76 25.69
N PRO A 90 21.58 3.69 26.53
CA PRO A 90 22.34 4.91 26.80
C PRO A 90 23.69 4.52 27.44
N PRO A 91 24.79 5.22 27.11
CA PRO A 91 26.07 4.99 27.76
C PRO A 91 25.97 5.41 29.23
N ALA A 92 26.53 4.60 30.13
CA ALA A 92 26.47 4.82 31.59
C ALA A 92 27.12 6.14 32.08
N THR A 93 27.78 6.88 31.19
CA THR A 93 28.40 8.19 31.46
C THR A 93 27.51 9.37 31.07
N MET A 94 26.30 9.13 30.54
CA MET A 94 25.38 10.17 30.06
C MET A 94 24.60 10.80 31.22
N ASN A 95 24.34 12.11 31.13
CA ASN A 95 23.58 12.83 32.16
C ASN A 95 22.10 12.43 32.12
N GLU A 96 21.44 12.39 33.28
CA GLU A 96 20.04 12.00 33.44
C GLU A 96 19.10 12.83 32.55
N MET A 97 19.41 14.13 32.41
CA MET A 97 18.65 15.04 31.56
C MET A 97 18.74 14.66 30.08
N ASP A 98 19.92 14.24 29.62
CA ASP A 98 20.14 13.88 28.22
C ASP A 98 19.47 12.54 27.89
N ILE A 99 19.42 11.61 28.85
CA ILE A 99 18.70 10.33 28.73
C ILE A 99 17.18 10.58 28.60
N ARG A 100 16.63 11.49 29.42
CA ARG A 100 15.22 11.91 29.32
C ARG A 100 14.91 12.59 27.99
N LEU A 101 15.80 13.46 27.53
CA LEU A 101 15.64 14.15 26.25
C LEU A 101 15.66 13.16 25.07
N TYR A 102 16.48 12.13 25.16
CA TYR A 102 16.55 11.06 24.17
C TYR A 102 15.22 10.28 24.09
N LEU A 103 14.59 10.01 25.24
CA LEU A 103 13.27 9.39 25.27
C LEU A 103 12.18 10.30 24.70
N VAL A 104 12.21 11.61 24.99
CA VAL A 104 11.28 12.58 24.40
C VAL A 104 11.41 12.60 22.88
N GLU A 105 12.63 12.63 22.35
CA GLU A 105 12.84 12.59 20.91
C GLU A 105 12.27 11.32 20.28
N LEU A 106 12.52 10.16 20.90
CA LEU A 106 11.99 8.88 20.43
C LEU A 106 10.47 8.87 20.44
N ARG A 107 9.83 9.33 21.53
CA ARG A 107 8.37 9.41 21.62
C ARG A 107 7.79 10.39 20.58
N MET A 108 8.46 11.50 20.31
CA MET A 108 8.04 12.46 19.29
C MET A 108 8.19 11.90 17.86
N ARG A 109 9.27 11.15 17.58
CA ARG A 109 9.46 10.46 16.30
C ARG A 109 8.46 9.32 16.10
N MET A 110 8.20 8.54 17.14
CA MET A 110 7.25 7.42 17.11
C MET A 110 5.79 7.90 17.03
N SER A 111 5.47 9.04 17.63
CA SER A 111 4.15 9.68 17.51
C SER A 111 3.95 10.43 16.19
N GLY A 112 5.00 10.61 15.39
CA GLY A 112 4.93 11.34 14.11
C GLY A 112 4.73 12.85 14.26
N LYS A 113 4.95 13.40 15.45
CA LYS A 113 4.86 14.83 15.79
C LYS A 113 6.23 15.52 15.82
N ALA A 114 7.26 14.88 15.27
CA ALA A 114 8.58 15.48 15.17
C ALA A 114 8.55 16.74 14.27
N PRO A 115 9.31 17.79 14.62
CA PRO A 115 9.36 19.01 13.82
C PRO A 115 9.75 18.68 12.37
N GLY A 116 8.85 18.98 11.43
CA GLY A 116 9.03 18.72 9.99
C GLY A 116 8.31 17.49 9.43
N GLN A 117 7.61 16.69 10.24
CA GLN A 117 6.74 15.61 9.74
C GLN A 117 5.28 16.06 9.66
N LYS A 118 4.67 15.97 8.48
CA LYS A 118 3.21 16.08 8.33
C LYS A 118 2.58 14.87 9.01
N GLU A 119 1.67 15.10 9.95
CA GLU A 119 0.95 14.06 10.68
C GLU A 119 0.35 13.04 9.70
N LYS A 120 0.77 11.78 9.79
CA LYS A 120 0.10 10.69 9.06
C LYS A 120 -1.25 10.45 9.75
N LYS A 121 -2.34 10.88 9.12
CA LYS A 121 -3.71 10.60 9.59
C LYS A 121 -3.86 9.09 9.82
N LYS A 122 -4.11 8.67 11.06
CA LYS A 122 -4.42 7.28 11.39
C LYS A 122 -5.71 6.90 10.67
N LYS A 123 -5.68 5.86 9.83
CA LYS A 123 -6.89 5.23 9.30
C LYS A 123 -7.65 4.62 10.49
N THR A 124 -8.69 5.29 10.97
CA THR A 124 -9.53 4.78 12.05
C THR A 124 -10.37 3.61 11.53
N SER A 125 -10.27 2.45 12.17
CA SER A 125 -11.07 1.26 11.86
C SER A 125 -12.51 1.47 12.34
N GLY A 126 -13.34 2.10 11.50
CA GLY A 126 -14.75 2.39 11.77
C GLY A 126 -15.12 3.80 11.34
N PHE A 127 -15.46 3.98 10.07
CA PHE A 127 -15.96 5.25 9.55
C PHE A 127 -17.45 5.39 9.87
N ALA A 128 -17.90 6.55 10.35
CA ALA A 128 -19.31 6.77 10.67
C ALA A 128 -20.17 6.97 9.40
N SER A 129 -19.54 7.34 8.28
CA SER A 129 -20.20 7.50 6.98
C SER A 129 -19.25 7.19 5.82
N LYS A 130 -19.82 6.85 4.66
CA LYS A 130 -19.05 6.67 3.40
C LYS A 130 -18.30 7.95 3.02
N PHE A 131 -18.85 9.10 3.39
CA PHE A 131 -18.20 10.40 3.21
C PHE A 131 -16.88 10.51 3.99
N GLU A 132 -16.85 10.14 5.28
CA GLU A 132 -15.63 10.18 6.08
C GLU A 132 -14.59 9.16 5.60
N GLU A 133 -15.04 7.99 5.15
CA GLU A 133 -14.18 7.01 4.50
C GLU A 133 -13.53 7.61 3.25
N MET A 134 -14.33 8.23 2.38
CA MET A 134 -13.83 8.85 1.14
C MET A 134 -12.87 10.00 1.41
N LEU A 135 -13.14 10.85 2.41
CA LEU A 135 -12.28 11.97 2.78
C LEU A 135 -10.92 11.51 3.30
N ASN A 136 -10.87 10.36 3.98
CA ASN A 136 -9.62 9.80 4.50
C ASN A 136 -8.88 8.89 3.50
N THR A 137 -9.58 8.35 2.50
CA THR A 137 -8.99 7.41 1.51
C THR A 137 -8.59 8.08 0.22
N ASN A 138 -9.32 9.11 -0.23
CA ASN A 138 -9.09 9.80 -1.50
C ASN A 138 -8.64 11.25 -1.28
N GLU A 139 -7.36 11.51 -1.54
CA GLU A 139 -6.73 12.82 -1.39
C GLU A 139 -7.29 13.87 -2.36
N ALA A 140 -7.68 13.46 -3.58
CA ALA A 140 -8.25 14.38 -4.56
C ALA A 140 -9.66 14.86 -4.16
N PHE A 141 -10.42 14.01 -3.45
CA PHE A 141 -11.68 14.40 -2.86
C PHE A 141 -11.48 15.30 -1.64
N GLU A 142 -10.48 15.04 -0.81
CA GLU A 142 -10.12 15.90 0.32
C GLU A 142 -9.74 17.32 -0.15
N GLU A 143 -8.91 17.45 -1.18
CA GLU A 143 -8.54 18.74 -1.78
C GLU A 143 -9.77 19.50 -2.29
N LEU A 144 -10.65 18.81 -3.04
CA LEU A 144 -11.90 19.42 -3.52
C LEU A 144 -12.79 19.88 -2.36
N PHE A 145 -12.86 19.12 -1.27
CA PHE A 145 -13.66 19.49 -0.10
C PHE A 145 -13.04 20.66 0.68
N ASN A 146 -11.71 20.72 0.78
CA ASN A 146 -11.00 21.84 1.37
C ASN A 146 -11.19 23.12 0.55
N ASP A 147 -11.13 23.04 -0.78
CA ASP A 147 -11.44 24.16 -1.69
C ASP A 147 -12.86 24.72 -1.50
N LEU A 148 -13.83 23.85 -1.19
CA LEU A 148 -15.22 24.26 -0.90
C LEU A 148 -15.33 24.91 0.48
N LYS A 149 -14.59 24.40 1.46
CA LYS A 149 -14.52 24.96 2.81
C LYS A 149 -13.85 26.33 2.82
N GLU A 150 -12.80 26.53 2.03
CA GLU A 150 -12.14 27.83 1.87
C GLU A 150 -13.05 28.88 1.22
N LYS A 151 -13.96 28.45 0.34
CA LYS A 151 -14.97 29.31 -0.29
C LYS A 151 -16.21 29.55 0.58
N ASP A 152 -16.27 28.96 1.77
CA ASP A 152 -17.40 29.02 2.71
C ASP A 152 -18.75 28.61 2.09
N ASP A 153 -18.71 27.70 1.10
CA ASP A 153 -19.92 27.23 0.41
C ASP A 153 -20.51 25.99 1.08
N HIS A 154 -21.27 26.23 2.15
CA HIS A 154 -21.94 25.18 2.92
C HIS A 154 -22.92 24.34 2.08
N ASN A 155 -23.54 24.93 1.06
CA ASN A 155 -24.49 24.20 0.20
C ASN A 155 -23.76 23.16 -0.64
N SER A 156 -22.66 23.54 -1.28
CA SER A 156 -21.83 22.60 -2.05
C SER A 156 -21.21 21.52 -1.17
N MET A 157 -20.85 21.83 0.08
CA MET A 157 -20.37 20.83 1.05
C MET A 157 -21.45 19.80 1.41
N ASN A 158 -22.68 20.24 1.63
CA ASN A 158 -23.81 19.36 1.92
C ASN A 158 -24.17 18.49 0.71
N VAL A 159 -24.15 19.05 -0.50
CA VAL A 159 -24.36 18.26 -1.74
C VAL A 159 -23.26 17.22 -1.89
N ALA A 160 -22.00 17.55 -1.59
CA ALA A 160 -20.90 16.59 -1.66
C ALA A 160 -21.05 15.44 -0.65
N SER A 161 -21.45 15.73 0.59
CA SER A 161 -21.65 14.70 1.62
C SER A 161 -22.86 13.82 1.33
N GLU A 162 -23.98 14.39 0.87
CA GLU A 162 -25.16 13.61 0.44
C GLU A 162 -24.85 12.76 -0.79
N TYR A 163 -24.10 13.28 -1.76
CA TYR A 163 -23.77 12.55 -2.98
C TYR A 163 -22.92 11.29 -2.72
N ILE A 164 -21.95 11.38 -1.81
CA ILE A 164 -21.11 10.22 -1.45
C ILE A 164 -21.87 9.19 -0.62
N ASN A 165 -22.76 9.64 0.27
CA ASN A 165 -23.57 8.73 1.08
C ASN A 165 -24.68 8.05 0.26
N ASN A 166 -25.44 8.83 -0.52
CA ASN A 166 -26.60 8.43 -1.32
C ASN A 166 -26.60 9.11 -2.71
N LYS A 167 -25.93 8.47 -3.67
CA LYS A 167 -25.77 9.00 -5.04
C LYS A 167 -27.11 9.28 -5.76
N GLU A 168 -28.07 8.36 -5.67
CA GLU A 168 -29.34 8.47 -6.41
C GLU A 168 -30.21 9.63 -5.91
N ASP A 169 -30.38 9.75 -4.58
CA ASP A 169 -31.15 10.81 -3.95
C ASP A 169 -30.53 12.19 -4.22
N ALA A 170 -29.20 12.27 -4.18
CA ALA A 170 -28.49 13.51 -4.45
C ALA A 170 -28.65 13.95 -5.93
N ILE A 171 -28.64 13.02 -6.89
CA ILE A 171 -28.91 13.33 -8.29
C ILE A 171 -30.35 13.79 -8.49
N ALA A 172 -31.32 13.14 -7.83
CA ALA A 172 -32.73 13.52 -7.94
C ALA A 172 -33.01 14.92 -7.38
N ARG A 173 -32.36 15.30 -6.27
CA ARG A 173 -32.56 16.60 -5.60
C ARG A 173 -31.74 17.73 -6.20
N TYR A 174 -30.47 17.46 -6.54
CA TYR A 174 -29.48 18.48 -6.89
C TYR A 174 -28.94 18.36 -8.31
N GLY A 175 -29.35 17.36 -9.08
CA GLY A 175 -28.86 17.11 -10.44
C GLY A 175 -29.17 18.22 -11.45
N ALA A 176 -30.16 19.08 -11.17
CA ALA A 176 -30.47 20.24 -12.00
C ALA A 176 -29.52 21.42 -11.71
N ASP A 177 -29.40 21.82 -10.44
CA ASP A 177 -28.70 23.05 -10.05
C ASP A 177 -27.18 22.83 -9.86
N TYR A 178 -26.77 21.64 -9.41
CA TYR A 178 -25.38 21.33 -9.03
C TYR A 178 -24.70 20.34 -9.98
N LYS A 179 -25.18 20.23 -11.22
CA LYS A 179 -24.62 19.31 -12.23
C LYS A 179 -23.12 19.47 -12.45
N GLY A 180 -22.62 20.72 -12.41
CA GLY A 180 -21.20 21.03 -12.53
C GLY A 180 -20.38 20.54 -11.35
N LEU A 181 -20.92 20.67 -10.13
CA LEU A 181 -20.29 20.21 -8.90
C LEU A 181 -20.26 18.68 -8.83
N ILE A 182 -21.38 18.03 -9.14
CA ILE A 182 -21.50 16.57 -9.17
C ILE A 182 -20.45 15.96 -10.11
N ARG A 183 -20.25 16.55 -11.30
CA ARG A 183 -19.19 16.10 -12.22
C ARG A 183 -17.78 16.22 -11.64
N LYS A 184 -17.50 17.29 -10.89
CA LYS A 184 -16.21 17.47 -10.23
C LYS A 184 -16.02 16.46 -9.10
N ILE A 185 -17.08 16.19 -8.33
CA ILE A 185 -17.07 15.16 -7.30
C ILE A 185 -16.82 13.78 -7.93
N GLU A 186 -17.52 13.42 -9.01
CA GLU A 186 -17.29 12.17 -9.73
C GLU A 186 -15.87 12.10 -10.30
N ALA A 187 -15.34 13.20 -10.84
CA ALA A 187 -13.97 13.25 -11.33
C ALA A 187 -12.95 13.08 -10.20
N ALA A 188 -13.19 13.65 -9.02
CA ALA A 188 -12.32 13.51 -7.86
C ALA A 188 -12.38 12.09 -7.27
N VAL A 189 -13.59 11.52 -7.14
CA VAL A 189 -13.80 10.14 -6.65
C VAL A 189 -13.16 9.12 -7.59
N ASN A 190 -13.28 9.32 -8.90
CA ASN A 190 -12.72 8.40 -9.90
C ASN A 190 -11.28 8.73 -10.28
N LYS A 191 -10.66 9.78 -9.72
CA LYS A 191 -9.27 10.12 -10.04
C LYS A 191 -8.39 8.98 -9.50
N PRO A 192 -7.64 8.26 -10.34
CA PRO A 192 -6.74 7.23 -9.86
C PRO A 192 -5.71 7.86 -8.92
N VAL A 193 -5.41 7.18 -7.81
CA VAL A 193 -4.42 7.61 -6.83
C VAL A 193 -3.12 7.95 -7.57
N GLU A 194 -2.61 9.16 -7.39
CA GLU A 194 -1.36 9.57 -8.03
C GLU A 194 -0.19 8.78 -7.41
N ILE A 195 0.20 7.71 -8.10
CA ILE A 195 1.35 6.89 -7.77
C ILE A 195 2.59 7.72 -8.07
N THR A 196 3.14 8.28 -7.00
CA THR A 196 4.30 9.19 -7.01
C THR A 196 5.62 8.45 -6.78
N SER A 197 5.55 7.20 -6.32
CA SER A 197 6.73 6.35 -6.15
C SER A 197 6.60 5.05 -6.96
N PRO A 198 7.71 4.48 -7.42
CA PRO A 198 7.74 3.18 -8.08
C PRO A 198 7.62 2.01 -7.08
N LYS A 199 7.52 2.31 -5.78
CA LYS A 199 7.47 1.31 -4.69
C LYS A 199 6.03 1.03 -4.27
N ILE A 200 5.72 -0.25 -4.19
CA ILE A 200 4.38 -0.76 -3.93
C ILE A 200 4.44 -1.82 -2.84
N LYS A 201 3.44 -1.82 -1.95
CA LYS A 201 3.15 -2.92 -1.04
C LYS A 201 2.01 -3.76 -1.63
N PHE A 202 2.16 -5.07 -1.65
CA PHE A 202 1.10 -5.99 -2.05
C PHE A 202 0.75 -6.96 -0.93
N SER A 203 -0.50 -7.42 -0.93
CA SER A 203 -1.01 -8.46 -0.03
C SER A 203 -2.11 -9.24 -0.74
N GLY A 204 -2.31 -10.51 -0.35
CA GLY A 204 -3.42 -11.33 -0.84
C GLY A 204 -3.07 -12.30 -1.98
N PHE A 205 -1.80 -12.39 -2.38
CA PHE A 205 -1.37 -13.48 -3.27
C PHE A 205 -1.45 -14.82 -2.51
N PRO A 206 -1.88 -15.93 -3.12
CA PRO A 206 -1.99 -17.19 -2.41
C PRO A 206 -0.61 -17.76 -2.05
N ALA A 207 -0.41 -18.21 -0.81
CA ALA A 207 0.86 -18.78 -0.37
C ALA A 207 1.32 -19.99 -1.21
N ASN A 208 0.36 -20.79 -1.73
CA ASN A 208 0.63 -21.92 -2.61
C ASN A 208 1.31 -21.54 -3.95
N MET A 209 1.29 -20.27 -4.32
CA MET A 209 2.00 -19.75 -5.50
C MET A 209 3.51 -19.72 -5.27
N GLY A 210 3.94 -19.47 -4.03
CA GLY A 210 5.33 -19.22 -3.66
C GLY A 210 5.81 -17.82 -4.06
N GLY A 211 6.83 -17.32 -3.34
CA GLY A 211 7.39 -15.98 -3.56
C GLY A 211 7.98 -15.77 -4.96
N ASP A 212 8.57 -16.81 -5.55
CA ASP A 212 9.17 -16.74 -6.89
C ASP A 212 8.12 -16.53 -7.99
N ALA A 213 6.98 -17.22 -7.91
CA ALA A 213 5.92 -17.04 -8.88
C ALA A 213 5.23 -15.68 -8.72
N CYS A 214 5.08 -15.19 -7.48
CA CYS A 214 4.62 -13.82 -7.22
C CYS A 214 5.55 -12.78 -7.88
N ARG A 215 6.86 -12.96 -7.74
CA ARG A 215 7.85 -12.12 -8.42
C ARG A 215 7.67 -12.17 -9.94
N MET A 216 7.56 -13.35 -10.53
CA MET A 216 7.38 -13.51 -11.98
C MET A 216 6.11 -12.81 -12.50
N THR A 217 5.02 -12.83 -11.74
CA THR A 217 3.79 -12.11 -12.14
C THR A 217 3.95 -10.60 -12.13
N LEU A 218 4.72 -10.06 -11.18
CA LEU A 218 4.99 -8.63 -11.11
C LEU A 218 6.03 -8.21 -12.16
N GLU A 219 7.03 -9.06 -12.45
CA GLU A 219 8.01 -8.84 -13.52
C GLU A 219 7.38 -8.78 -14.92
N ALA A 220 6.23 -9.44 -15.12
CA ALA A 220 5.49 -9.36 -16.38
C ALA A 220 4.97 -7.94 -16.70
N LEU A 221 4.87 -7.06 -15.69
CA LEU A 221 4.43 -5.67 -15.84
C LEU A 221 5.59 -4.67 -15.99
N GLY A 222 6.78 -5.05 -15.56
CA GLY A 222 7.97 -4.20 -15.63
C GLY A 222 9.15 -4.76 -14.84
N THR A 223 10.32 -4.19 -15.10
CA THR A 223 11.55 -4.57 -14.41
C THR A 223 11.47 -4.20 -12.93
N ILE A 224 11.81 -5.17 -12.06
CA ILE A 224 11.82 -5.00 -10.61
C ILE A 224 13.24 -4.63 -10.15
N ALA A 225 13.36 -3.53 -9.43
CA ALA A 225 14.58 -3.06 -8.78
C ALA A 225 14.81 -3.74 -7.41
N ASP A 226 13.75 -3.90 -6.61
CA ASP A 226 13.81 -4.54 -5.29
C ASP A 226 12.53 -5.35 -5.00
N PHE A 227 12.69 -6.49 -4.33
CA PHE A 227 11.58 -7.42 -4.06
C PHE A 227 11.74 -8.10 -2.71
N SER A 228 10.71 -8.01 -1.88
CA SER A 228 10.63 -8.69 -0.59
C SER A 228 9.26 -9.31 -0.42
N VAL A 229 9.22 -10.59 -0.04
CA VAL A 229 7.99 -11.35 0.25
C VAL A 229 8.13 -12.06 1.58
N SER A 230 7.07 -12.00 2.37
CA SER A 230 6.84 -12.80 3.56
C SER A 230 5.49 -13.51 3.47
N GLU A 231 5.41 -14.69 4.06
CA GLU A 231 4.14 -15.38 4.27
C GLU A 231 3.48 -14.80 5.53
N SER A 232 2.20 -14.47 5.45
CA SER A 232 1.44 -14.00 6.60
C SER A 232 1.22 -15.17 7.59
N GLU A 233 1.37 -14.91 8.88
CA GLU A 233 1.12 -15.92 9.93
C GLU A 233 -0.38 -16.19 10.12
N ASP A 234 -1.22 -15.18 9.91
CA ASP A 234 -2.66 -15.23 10.17
C ASP A 234 -3.49 -15.85 9.04
N PHE A 235 -3.04 -15.74 7.79
CA PHE A 235 -3.78 -16.17 6.60
C PHE A 235 -2.81 -16.79 5.59
N PRO A 236 -3.23 -17.78 4.76
CA PRO A 236 -2.38 -18.43 3.76
C PRO A 236 -2.14 -17.54 2.53
N ILE A 237 -1.66 -16.31 2.77
CA ILE A 237 -1.41 -15.27 1.79
C ILE A 237 0.04 -14.79 1.88
N LEU A 238 0.56 -14.32 0.76
CA LEU A 238 1.83 -13.63 0.64
C LEU A 238 1.60 -12.13 0.75
N GLU A 239 2.42 -11.48 1.56
CA GLU A 239 2.52 -10.04 1.64
C GLU A 239 3.96 -9.60 1.39
N GLY A 240 4.14 -8.42 0.84
CA GLY A 240 5.46 -8.00 0.42
C GLY A 240 5.51 -6.59 -0.11
N THR A 241 6.72 -6.21 -0.49
CA THR A 241 7.00 -4.94 -1.17
C THR A 241 7.75 -5.20 -2.46
N VAL A 242 7.32 -4.54 -3.52
CA VAL A 242 7.98 -4.53 -4.82
C VAL A 242 8.34 -3.10 -5.19
N GLU A 243 9.54 -2.89 -5.69
CA GLU A 243 10.00 -1.62 -6.24
C GLU A 243 10.29 -1.83 -7.72
N PHE A 244 9.55 -1.13 -8.58
CA PHE A 244 9.78 -1.15 -10.02
C PHE A 244 10.88 -0.15 -10.40
N GLU A 245 11.51 -0.34 -11.55
CA GLU A 245 12.38 0.70 -12.12
C GLU A 245 11.56 1.91 -12.62
N ASP A 246 10.36 1.65 -13.16
CA ASP A 246 9.48 2.64 -13.75
C ASP A 246 8.18 2.86 -12.96
N ILE A 247 7.80 4.14 -12.80
CA ILE A 247 6.54 4.54 -12.16
C ILE A 247 5.32 4.07 -12.97
N GLU A 248 5.46 3.92 -14.29
CA GLU A 248 4.37 3.43 -15.16
C GLU A 248 4.03 1.96 -14.90
N SER A 249 5.03 1.12 -14.63
CA SER A 249 4.81 -0.29 -14.27
C SER A 249 4.15 -0.41 -12.92
N ALA A 250 4.51 0.45 -11.97
CA ALA A 250 3.83 0.56 -10.68
C ALA A 250 2.33 0.93 -10.85
N LYS A 251 2.01 1.87 -11.75
CA LYS A 251 0.62 2.22 -12.10
C LYS A 251 -0.16 1.04 -12.66
N LYS A 252 0.41 0.33 -13.64
CA LYS A 252 -0.22 -0.86 -14.23
C LYS A 252 -0.45 -1.96 -13.20
N ALA A 253 0.50 -2.17 -12.27
CA ALA A 253 0.37 -3.17 -11.22
C ALA A 253 -0.81 -2.89 -10.28
N ILE A 254 -0.98 -1.63 -9.88
CA ILE A 254 -2.11 -1.22 -9.04
C ILE A 254 -3.42 -1.34 -9.82
N GLU A 255 -3.49 -0.86 -11.07
CA GLU A 255 -4.71 -0.94 -11.86
C GLU A 255 -5.14 -2.38 -12.18
N GLN A 256 -4.19 -3.26 -12.44
CA GLN A 256 -4.47 -4.63 -12.88
C GLN A 256 -4.73 -5.58 -11.71
N TYR A 257 -3.96 -5.48 -10.62
CA TYR A 257 -4.02 -6.46 -9.53
C TYR A 257 -4.83 -6.00 -8.32
N ASN A 258 -5.03 -4.70 -8.10
CA ASN A 258 -5.81 -4.25 -6.95
C ASN A 258 -7.29 -4.66 -7.08
N GLY A 259 -7.78 -5.45 -6.12
CA GLY A 259 -9.13 -6.00 -6.11
C GLY A 259 -9.32 -7.28 -6.93
N MET A 260 -8.26 -7.83 -7.54
CA MET A 260 -8.32 -9.09 -8.29
C MET A 260 -8.47 -10.28 -7.34
N ASP A 261 -9.47 -11.13 -7.58
CA ASP A 261 -9.67 -12.38 -6.84
C ASP A 261 -8.92 -13.52 -7.56
N MET A 262 -7.97 -14.14 -6.87
CA MET A 262 -7.17 -15.26 -7.36
C MET A 262 -7.80 -16.63 -7.06
N GLY A 263 -9.10 -16.70 -6.77
CA GLY A 263 -9.86 -17.94 -6.65
C GLY A 263 -9.80 -18.60 -5.27
N MET A 264 -9.32 -17.89 -4.25
CA MET A 264 -9.25 -18.36 -2.86
C MET A 264 -10.10 -17.50 -1.91
N GLY A 265 -10.94 -16.60 -2.44
CA GLY A 265 -11.80 -15.72 -1.65
C GLY A 265 -11.06 -14.53 -1.00
N SER A 266 -9.75 -14.41 -1.23
CA SER A 266 -8.93 -13.26 -0.86
C SER A 266 -8.73 -12.37 -2.09
N LYS A 267 -9.02 -11.07 -1.95
CA LYS A 267 -8.72 -10.09 -3.00
C LYS A 267 -7.28 -9.61 -2.81
N ILE A 268 -6.56 -9.46 -3.91
CA ILE A 268 -5.24 -8.84 -3.88
C ILE A 268 -5.42 -7.35 -3.56
N GLU A 269 -4.66 -6.87 -2.59
CA GLU A 269 -4.57 -5.45 -2.26
C GLU A 269 -3.20 -4.95 -2.66
N VAL A 270 -3.18 -3.92 -3.51
CA VAL A 270 -1.94 -3.31 -4.00
C VAL A 270 -1.96 -1.83 -3.64
N LEU A 271 -1.03 -1.41 -2.80
CA LEU A 271 -0.94 -0.06 -2.25
C LEU A 271 0.37 0.60 -2.68
N SER A 272 0.28 1.80 -3.24
CA SER A 272 1.47 2.63 -3.46
C SER A 272 2.03 3.08 -2.12
N LEU A 273 3.34 2.92 -1.92
CA LEU A 273 4.05 3.55 -0.82
C LEU A 273 4.47 4.96 -1.26
N LYS A 274 4.26 5.97 -0.42
CA LYS A 274 4.79 7.32 -0.65
C LYS A 274 6.25 7.39 -0.23
#